data_AF-A0A2D4H2M6-F1
#
_entry.id   AF-A0A2D4H2M6-F1
#
_cell.length_a   1.000
_cell.length_b   1.000
_cell.length_c   1.000
_cell.angle_alpha   90.00
_cell.angle_beta   90.00
_cell.angle_gamma   90.00
#
_symmetry.space_group_name_H-M   'P 1'
#
loop_
_entity.id
_entity.type
_entity.pdbx_description
1 polymer ?
#
loop_
_entity_poly.entity_id
_entity_poly.type
_entity_poly.pdbx_seq_one_letter_code
_entity_poly.pdbx_strand_id
1 'polypeptide(L)'
;TLTVAIPSLQFHDKIEPMLETLESLSSRLRMPPLIPAEVEKIRECIGDNKNATLELEKLQPSFEGLKRQGEELIGRSQGADRDLAAKNIRDKLDQMVFFWEDIKARAEEREIKFLDVLELAEKFWYDMAALLTTIRDTQDIVHDLESPGIDPSIIKQQIEAAETIKEETDGLHEELEFIRILGADLIFACGETEKPEVKKSIDEMNSAWEHLNRTWKERLEKLEEAMQSAVQYQDNLQAMFDWLDNTVIKLCNMSPVGTDLNTV
;
A
#
# COMPACT_ATOMS: atom_id res chain seq x y z
N THR A 1 -28.38 35.55 -53.80
CA THR A 1 -27.56 34.32 -53.66
C THR A 1 -26.09 34.57 -53.32
N LEU A 2 -25.62 35.81 -53.12
CA LEU A 2 -24.26 36.10 -52.63
C LEU A 2 -24.17 36.37 -51.11
N THR A 3 -25.26 36.81 -50.47
CA THR A 3 -25.30 37.22 -49.06
C THR A 3 -25.20 36.07 -48.05
N VAL A 4 -25.48 34.83 -48.47
CA VAL A 4 -25.43 33.62 -47.61
C VAL A 4 -24.11 32.84 -47.80
N ALA A 5 -23.40 33.06 -48.90
CA ALA A 5 -22.18 32.32 -49.23
C ALA A 5 -20.96 32.73 -48.38
N ILE A 6 -20.78 34.04 -48.13
CA ILE A 6 -19.65 34.57 -47.36
C ILE A 6 -19.70 34.13 -45.87
N PRO A 7 -20.85 34.22 -45.17
CA PRO A 7 -20.96 33.75 -43.78
C PRO A 7 -20.74 32.24 -43.62
N SER A 8 -21.11 31.46 -44.64
CA SER A 8 -20.92 30.00 -44.67
C SER A 8 -19.44 29.62 -44.84
N LEU A 9 -18.71 30.33 -45.71
CA LEU A 9 -17.27 30.11 -45.88
C LEU A 9 -16.47 30.44 -44.62
N GLN A 10 -16.76 31.60 -44.00
CA GLN A 10 -16.11 32.02 -42.74
C GLN A 10 -16.40 31.08 -41.56
N PHE A 11 -17.55 30.42 -41.56
CA PHE A 11 -17.87 29.38 -40.58
C PHE A 11 -17.02 28.13 -40.82
N HIS A 12 -16.91 27.70 -42.09
CA HIS A 12 -16.10 26.54 -42.47
C HIS A 12 -14.62 26.71 -42.09
N ASP A 13 -14.04 27.88 -42.36
CA ASP A 13 -12.64 28.21 -42.05
C ASP A 13 -12.31 28.13 -40.55
N LYS A 14 -13.32 28.21 -39.68
CA LYS A 14 -13.14 28.18 -38.23
C LYS A 14 -13.56 26.87 -37.57
N ILE A 15 -14.55 26.17 -38.13
CA ILE A 15 -15.02 24.91 -37.55
C ILE A 15 -14.06 23.75 -37.84
N GLU A 16 -13.39 23.75 -39.00
CA GLU A 16 -12.46 22.65 -39.33
C GLU A 16 -11.28 22.57 -38.35
N PRO A 17 -10.56 23.67 -38.05
CA PRO A 17 -9.47 23.61 -37.07
C PRO A 17 -9.95 23.27 -35.65
N MET A 18 -11.18 23.68 -35.30
CA MET A 18 -11.79 23.33 -34.02
C MET A 18 -12.06 21.81 -33.95
N LEU A 19 -12.62 21.22 -35.01
CA LEU A 19 -12.85 19.79 -35.10
C LEU A 19 -11.55 19.00 -35.02
N GLU A 20 -10.51 19.38 -35.77
CA GLU A 20 -9.19 18.74 -35.71
C GLU A 20 -8.59 18.80 -34.29
N THR A 21 -8.73 19.94 -33.61
CA THR A 21 -8.24 20.12 -32.24
C THR A 21 -8.99 19.22 -31.26
N LEU A 22 -10.33 19.21 -31.31
CA LEU A 22 -11.16 18.38 -30.42
C LEU A 22 -11.00 16.90 -30.71
N GLU A 23 -10.88 16.49 -31.98
CA GLU A 23 -10.62 15.10 -32.36
C GLU A 23 -9.27 14.62 -31.84
N SER A 24 -8.22 15.45 -31.92
CA SER A 24 -6.90 15.14 -31.38
C SER A 24 -6.94 14.96 -29.86
N LEU A 25 -7.60 15.87 -29.13
CA LEU A 25 -7.78 15.78 -27.68
C LEU A 25 -8.59 14.55 -27.27
N SER A 26 -9.72 14.30 -27.94
CA SER A 26 -10.57 13.12 -27.73
C SER A 26 -9.78 11.82 -27.96
N SER A 27 -9.02 11.74 -29.05
CA SER A 27 -8.18 10.58 -29.37
C SER A 27 -7.12 10.31 -28.29
N ARG A 28 -6.48 11.36 -27.76
CA ARG A 28 -5.51 11.24 -26.66
C ARG A 28 -6.16 10.72 -25.38
N LEU A 29 -7.34 11.22 -25.01
CA LEU A 29 -8.06 10.79 -23.80
C LEU A 29 -8.72 9.40 -23.93
N ARG A 30 -8.94 8.91 -25.16
CA ARG A 30 -9.40 7.54 -25.41
C ARG A 30 -8.34 6.49 -25.14
N MET A 31 -7.06 6.85 -25.24
CA MET A 31 -6.00 5.91 -24.89
C MET A 31 -6.03 5.61 -23.39
N PRO A 32 -5.99 4.34 -22.95
CA PRO A 32 -5.96 4.01 -21.53
C PRO A 32 -4.80 4.75 -20.84
N PRO A 33 -5.04 5.39 -19.68
CA PRO A 33 -3.97 6.05 -18.95
C PRO A 33 -2.98 5.01 -18.40
N LEU A 34 -1.72 5.41 -18.30
CA LEU A 34 -0.78 4.73 -17.40
C LEU A 34 -1.21 5.06 -15.97
N ILE A 35 -1.27 4.03 -15.11
CA ILE A 35 -1.67 4.17 -13.72
C ILE A 35 -0.47 3.78 -12.88
N PRO A 36 0.32 4.76 -12.40
CA PRO A 36 1.45 4.49 -11.52
C PRO A 36 0.99 3.90 -10.19
N ALA A 37 1.90 3.25 -9.47
CA ALA A 37 1.66 2.86 -8.07
C ALA A 37 2.20 3.88 -7.06
N GLU A 38 3.14 4.74 -7.45
CA GLU A 38 3.74 5.76 -6.58
C GLU A 38 2.86 7.01 -6.48
N VAL A 39 2.68 7.50 -5.24
CA VAL A 39 1.83 8.67 -4.91
C VAL A 39 2.17 9.89 -5.77
N GLU A 40 3.44 10.26 -5.85
CA GLU A 40 3.85 11.47 -6.58
C GLU A 40 3.62 11.34 -8.09
N LYS A 41 3.87 10.17 -8.68
CA LYS A 41 3.58 9.91 -10.10
C LYS A 41 2.08 9.93 -10.39
N ILE A 42 1.24 9.45 -9.47
CA ILE A 42 -0.22 9.55 -9.60
C ILE A 42 -0.65 11.03 -9.56
N ARG A 43 -0.08 11.84 -8.66
CA ARG A 43 -0.34 13.30 -8.61
C ARG A 43 0.07 14.00 -9.89
N GLU A 44 1.20 13.63 -10.50
CA GLU A 44 1.61 14.14 -11.81
C GLU A 44 0.57 13.81 -12.89
N CYS A 45 0.10 12.55 -12.93
CA CYS A 45 -0.95 12.11 -13.86
C CYS A 45 -2.27 12.88 -13.70
N ILE A 46 -2.66 13.19 -12.46
CA ILE A 46 -3.81 14.06 -12.15
C ILE A 46 -3.57 15.47 -12.68
N GLY A 47 -2.36 16.02 -12.48
CA GLY A 47 -1.96 17.31 -13.02
C GLY A 47 -2.08 17.38 -14.54
N ASP A 48 -1.62 16.35 -15.23
CA ASP A 48 -1.72 16.23 -16.70
C ASP A 48 -3.17 16.12 -17.18
N ASN A 49 -4.01 15.37 -16.46
CA ASN A 49 -5.44 15.28 -16.75
C ASN A 49 -6.13 16.65 -16.59
N LYS A 50 -5.82 17.38 -15.50
CA LYS A 50 -6.30 18.75 -15.29
C LYS A 50 -5.84 19.69 -16.38
N ASN A 51 -4.60 19.58 -16.86
CA ASN A 51 -4.11 20.38 -17.97
C ASN A 51 -4.95 20.16 -19.24
N ALA A 52 -5.36 18.93 -19.55
CA ALA A 52 -6.27 18.65 -20.67
C ALA A 52 -7.66 19.29 -20.47
N THR A 53 -8.20 19.31 -19.25
CA THR A 53 -9.47 20.01 -18.96
C THR A 53 -9.34 21.53 -19.12
N LEU A 54 -8.23 22.11 -18.68
CA LEU A 54 -7.93 23.54 -18.85
C LEU A 54 -7.76 23.92 -20.32
N GLU A 55 -7.18 23.05 -21.15
CA GLU A 55 -7.12 23.22 -22.61
C GLU A 55 -8.53 23.28 -23.21
N LEU A 56 -9.43 22.39 -22.79
CA LEU A 56 -10.83 22.40 -23.24
C LEU A 56 -11.55 23.68 -22.80
N GLU A 57 -11.40 24.10 -21.55
CA GLU A 57 -12.02 25.34 -21.04
C GLU A 57 -11.60 26.58 -21.84
N LYS A 58 -10.32 26.66 -22.25
CA LYS A 58 -9.83 27.75 -23.11
C LYS A 58 -10.52 27.77 -24.48
N LEU A 59 -10.98 26.63 -24.98
CA LEU A 59 -11.69 26.53 -26.27
C LEU A 59 -13.18 26.91 -26.15
N GLN A 60 -13.73 27.01 -24.93
CA GLN A 60 -15.16 27.18 -24.69
C GLN A 60 -15.78 28.40 -25.39
N PRO A 61 -15.19 29.61 -25.33
CA PRO A 61 -15.78 30.77 -26.01
C PRO A 61 -15.89 30.59 -27.53
N SER A 62 -14.90 29.93 -28.13
CA SER A 62 -14.87 29.66 -29.57
C SER A 62 -15.87 28.57 -29.95
N PHE A 63 -15.96 27.52 -29.15
CA PHE A 63 -16.95 26.45 -29.29
C PHE A 63 -18.39 26.99 -29.24
N GLU A 64 -18.73 27.78 -28.22
CA GLU A 64 -20.06 28.40 -28.06
C GLU A 64 -20.36 29.37 -29.21
N GLY A 65 -19.36 30.16 -29.63
CA GLY A 65 -19.46 31.07 -30.76
C GLY A 65 -19.77 30.34 -32.07
N LEU A 66 -19.05 29.26 -32.36
CA LEU A 66 -19.26 28.41 -33.53
C LEU A 66 -20.62 27.73 -33.51
N LYS A 67 -21.00 27.15 -32.37
CA LYS A 67 -22.31 26.51 -32.20
C LYS A 67 -23.46 27.47 -32.53
N ARG A 68 -23.45 28.66 -31.91
CA ARG A 68 -24.44 29.71 -32.17
C ARG A 68 -24.45 30.16 -33.63
N GLN A 69 -23.28 30.39 -34.23
CA GLN A 69 -23.18 30.82 -35.63
C GLN A 69 -23.71 29.76 -36.59
N GLY A 70 -23.39 28.48 -36.37
CA GLY A 70 -23.87 27.38 -37.20
C GLY A 70 -25.39 27.18 -37.09
N GLU A 71 -25.95 27.27 -35.88
CA GLU A 71 -27.41 27.23 -35.65
C GLU A 71 -28.13 28.38 -36.36
N GLU A 72 -27.57 29.59 -36.34
CA GLU A 72 -28.10 30.77 -37.06
C GLU A 72 -28.08 30.56 -38.58
N LEU A 73 -27.01 29.97 -39.14
CA LEU A 73 -26.91 29.66 -40.57
C LEU A 73 -27.94 28.60 -40.99
N ILE A 74 -28.15 27.56 -40.18
CA ILE A 74 -29.19 26.56 -40.42
C ILE A 74 -30.58 27.19 -40.34
N GLY A 75 -30.84 28.07 -39.37
CA GLY A 75 -32.14 28.74 -39.21
C GLY A 75 -32.51 29.66 -40.37
N ARG A 76 -31.52 30.18 -41.10
CA ARG A 76 -31.71 31.02 -42.30
C ARG A 76 -31.88 30.23 -43.61
N SER A 77 -31.65 28.91 -43.59
CA SER A 77 -31.77 28.05 -44.76
C SER A 77 -33.17 27.46 -44.92
N GLN A 78 -33.38 26.60 -45.92
CA GLN A 78 -34.63 25.81 -46.04
C GLN A 78 -34.71 24.65 -45.02
N GLY A 79 -33.82 24.62 -44.03
CA GLY A 79 -33.65 23.54 -43.07
C GLY A 79 -32.72 22.43 -43.58
N ALA A 80 -32.11 21.70 -42.65
CA ALA A 80 -31.15 20.62 -42.95
C ALA A 80 -31.75 19.45 -43.76
N ASP A 81 -33.09 19.31 -43.78
CA ASP A 81 -33.78 18.25 -44.52
C ASP A 81 -33.86 18.54 -46.03
N ARG A 82 -33.72 19.81 -46.44
CA ARG A 82 -33.90 20.27 -47.82
C ARG A 82 -32.68 20.97 -48.41
N ASP A 83 -31.76 21.42 -47.57
CA ASP A 83 -30.53 22.10 -47.97
C ASP A 83 -29.29 21.30 -47.53
N LEU A 84 -28.53 20.81 -48.51
CA LEU A 84 -27.30 20.04 -48.29
C LEU A 84 -26.24 20.84 -47.52
N ALA A 85 -26.15 22.16 -47.74
CA ALA A 85 -25.19 23.00 -47.01
C ALA A 85 -25.58 23.11 -45.53
N ALA A 86 -26.87 23.24 -45.23
CA ALA A 86 -27.39 23.26 -43.87
C ALA A 86 -27.22 21.90 -43.18
N LYS A 87 -27.39 20.80 -43.92
CA LYS A 87 -27.08 19.45 -43.42
C LYS A 87 -25.59 19.31 -43.06
N ASN A 88 -24.69 19.71 -43.95
CA ASN A 88 -23.25 19.64 -43.69
C ASN A 88 -22.84 20.47 -42.46
N ILE A 89 -23.43 21.65 -42.26
CA ILE A 89 -23.19 22.47 -41.06
C ILE A 89 -23.68 21.73 -39.82
N ARG A 90 -24.88 21.13 -39.86
CA ARG A 90 -25.42 20.34 -38.76
C ARG A 90 -24.52 19.16 -38.40
N ASP A 91 -24.12 18.36 -39.38
CA ASP A 91 -23.27 17.18 -39.15
C ASP A 91 -21.95 17.59 -38.48
N LYS A 92 -21.34 18.72 -38.87
CA LYS A 92 -20.13 19.25 -38.23
C LYS A 92 -20.36 19.77 -36.81
N LEU A 93 -21.48 20.46 -36.55
CA LEU A 93 -21.84 20.87 -35.20
C LEU A 93 -22.06 19.67 -34.28
N ASP A 94 -22.74 18.63 -34.78
CA ASP A 94 -23.00 17.40 -34.04
C ASP A 94 -21.68 16.68 -33.70
N GLN A 95 -20.73 16.62 -34.64
CA GLN A 95 -19.38 16.10 -34.40
C GLN A 95 -18.62 16.93 -33.36
N MET A 96 -18.67 18.26 -33.46
CA MET A 96 -17.99 19.16 -32.54
C MET A 96 -18.54 18.99 -31.11
N VAL A 97 -19.86 18.95 -30.95
CA VAL A 97 -20.54 18.69 -29.67
C VAL A 97 -20.19 17.30 -29.15
N PHE A 98 -20.19 16.29 -30.00
CA PHE A 98 -19.81 14.93 -29.62
C PHE A 98 -18.40 14.88 -29.05
N PHE A 99 -17.39 15.43 -29.73
CA PHE A 99 -16.03 15.43 -29.22
C PHE A 99 -15.90 16.22 -27.92
N TRP A 100 -16.59 17.36 -27.81
CA TRP A 100 -16.60 18.17 -26.60
C TRP A 100 -17.10 17.39 -25.38
N GLU A 101 -18.25 16.72 -25.50
CA GLU A 101 -18.81 15.91 -24.42
C GLU A 101 -17.99 14.63 -24.16
N ASP A 102 -17.44 14.00 -25.19
CA ASP A 102 -16.56 12.83 -25.06
C ASP A 102 -15.28 13.17 -24.29
N ILE A 103 -14.66 14.34 -24.55
CA ILE A 103 -13.49 14.81 -23.80
C ILE A 103 -13.86 15.03 -22.33
N LYS A 104 -14.97 15.72 -22.05
CA LYS A 104 -15.42 15.98 -20.67
C LYS A 104 -15.64 14.69 -19.89
N ALA A 105 -16.43 13.78 -20.45
CA ALA A 105 -16.75 12.51 -19.80
C ALA A 105 -15.49 11.68 -19.52
N ARG A 106 -14.55 11.61 -20.48
CA ARG A 106 -13.31 10.85 -20.31
C ARG A 106 -12.35 11.49 -19.32
N ALA A 107 -12.25 12.82 -19.32
CA ALA A 107 -11.41 13.52 -18.37
C ALA A 107 -11.93 13.33 -16.93
N GLU A 108 -13.26 13.38 -16.74
CA GLU A 108 -13.90 13.12 -15.45
C GLU A 108 -13.72 11.66 -15.00
N GLU A 109 -13.98 10.68 -15.88
CA GLU A 109 -13.76 9.26 -15.58
C GLU A 109 -12.30 8.98 -15.18
N ARG A 110 -11.35 9.59 -15.90
CA ARG A 110 -9.93 9.46 -15.62
C ARG A 110 -9.54 10.12 -14.29
N GLU A 111 -10.09 11.28 -13.98
CA GLU A 111 -9.87 11.98 -12.72
C GLU A 111 -10.33 11.12 -11.54
N ILE A 112 -11.55 10.59 -11.60
CA ILE A 112 -12.11 9.71 -10.57
C ILE A 112 -11.18 8.51 -10.36
N LYS A 113 -10.79 7.84 -11.46
CA LYS A 113 -9.89 6.68 -11.38
C LYS A 113 -8.54 7.02 -10.74
N PHE A 114 -7.95 8.17 -11.07
CA PHE A 114 -6.68 8.56 -10.45
C PHE A 114 -6.84 8.91 -8.97
N LEU A 115 -7.94 9.56 -8.57
CA LEU A 115 -8.20 9.87 -7.17
C LEU A 115 -8.42 8.61 -6.34
N ASP A 116 -9.17 7.63 -6.85
CA ASP A 116 -9.38 6.33 -6.18
C ASP A 116 -8.05 5.59 -5.97
N VAL A 117 -7.20 5.56 -7.02
CA VAL A 117 -5.87 4.93 -6.92
C VAL A 117 -4.93 5.72 -6.02
N LEU A 118 -5.02 7.05 -6.01
CA LEU A 118 -4.21 7.90 -5.14
C LEU A 118 -4.52 7.61 -3.67
N GLU A 119 -5.79 7.58 -3.28
CA GLU A 119 -6.21 7.27 -1.90
C GLU A 119 -5.69 5.89 -1.47
N LEU A 120 -5.84 4.89 -2.35
CA LEU A 120 -5.35 3.53 -2.11
C LEU A 120 -3.83 3.48 -1.95
N ALA A 121 -3.09 4.15 -2.84
CA ALA A 121 -1.63 4.20 -2.81
C ALA A 121 -1.13 4.93 -1.57
N GLU A 122 -1.67 6.11 -1.24
CA GLU A 122 -1.32 6.87 -0.05
C GLU A 122 -1.47 6.01 1.20
N LYS A 123 -2.61 5.31 1.33
CA LYS A 123 -2.87 4.43 2.46
C LYS A 123 -1.89 3.25 2.51
N PHE A 124 -1.72 2.54 1.40
CA PHE A 124 -0.81 1.39 1.32
C PHE A 124 0.63 1.76 1.71
N TRP A 125 1.20 2.79 1.08
CA TRP A 125 2.59 3.16 1.31
C TRP A 125 2.82 3.72 2.72
N TYR A 126 1.87 4.48 3.26
CA TYR A 126 1.94 4.99 4.63
C TYR A 126 1.86 3.86 5.66
N ASP A 127 0.83 3.02 5.59
CA ASP A 127 0.61 1.93 6.55
C ASP A 127 1.77 0.92 6.49
N MET A 128 2.26 0.59 5.29
CA MET A 128 3.42 -0.30 5.14
C MET A 128 4.70 0.29 5.74
N ALA A 129 4.97 1.57 5.54
CA ALA A 129 6.15 2.22 6.13
C ALA A 129 6.06 2.26 7.66
N ALA A 130 4.86 2.53 8.20
CA ALA A 130 4.60 2.52 9.63
C ALA A 130 4.83 1.11 10.22
N LEU A 131 4.21 0.07 9.63
CA LEU A 131 4.36 -1.31 10.09
C LEU A 131 5.82 -1.80 10.00
N LEU A 132 6.52 -1.51 8.90
CA LEU A 132 7.93 -1.87 8.77
C LEU A 132 8.82 -1.21 9.83
N THR A 133 8.50 0.03 10.21
CA THR A 133 9.20 0.73 11.30
C THR A 133 8.93 0.02 12.62
N THR A 134 7.67 -0.24 12.95
CA THR A 134 7.28 -0.98 14.17
C THR A 134 7.94 -2.36 14.24
N ILE A 135 7.95 -3.14 13.14
CA ILE A 135 8.59 -4.46 13.10
C ILE A 135 10.09 -4.36 13.41
N ARG A 136 10.78 -3.35 12.86
CA ARG A 136 12.22 -3.14 13.11
C ARG A 136 12.49 -2.68 14.53
N ASP A 137 11.69 -1.76 15.05
CA ASP A 137 11.82 -1.29 16.43
C ASP A 137 11.59 -2.45 17.42
N THR A 138 10.57 -3.28 17.19
CA THR A 138 10.33 -4.49 17.98
C THR A 138 11.49 -5.49 17.83
N GLN A 139 12.02 -5.67 16.62
CA GLN A 139 13.20 -6.53 16.39
C GLN A 139 14.39 -6.11 17.26
N ASP A 140 14.68 -4.81 17.32
CA ASP A 140 15.76 -4.25 18.13
C ASP A 140 15.48 -4.43 19.63
N ILE A 141 14.23 -4.22 20.08
CA ILE A 141 13.82 -4.49 21.47
C ILE A 141 14.08 -5.95 21.84
N VAL A 142 13.68 -6.91 20.99
CA VAL A 142 13.87 -8.35 21.27
C VAL A 142 15.34 -8.72 21.28
N HIS A 143 16.13 -8.14 20.38
CA HIS A 143 17.57 -8.33 20.33
C HIS A 143 18.27 -7.83 21.61
N ASP A 144 17.81 -6.70 22.14
CA ASP A 144 18.41 -6.04 23.32
C ASP A 144 17.93 -6.62 24.65
N LEU A 145 16.98 -7.56 24.65
CA LEU A 145 16.57 -8.28 25.86
C LEU A 145 17.76 -9.01 26.49
N GLU A 146 17.92 -8.82 27.81
CA GLU A 146 19.01 -9.41 28.59
C GLU A 146 19.13 -10.92 28.40
N SER A 147 20.34 -11.46 28.47
CA SER A 147 20.56 -12.91 28.43
C SER A 147 19.77 -13.63 29.55
N PRO A 148 19.42 -14.92 29.36
CA PRO A 148 18.70 -15.67 30.38
C PRO A 148 19.41 -15.63 31.74
N GLY A 149 18.64 -15.37 32.81
CA GLY A 149 19.14 -15.41 34.18
C GLY A 149 19.61 -16.81 34.60
N ILE A 150 20.23 -16.91 35.78
CA ILE A 150 20.66 -18.20 36.36
C ILE A 150 19.62 -18.75 37.33
N ASP A 151 18.91 -17.86 38.03
CA ASP A 151 17.86 -18.23 38.98
C ASP A 151 16.52 -18.45 38.27
N PRO A 152 15.79 -19.55 38.53
CA PRO A 152 14.48 -19.83 37.92
C PRO A 152 13.46 -18.70 38.11
N SER A 153 13.48 -17.99 39.24
CA SER A 153 12.59 -16.86 39.47
C SER A 153 12.83 -15.69 38.50
N ILE A 154 14.09 -15.43 38.15
CA ILE A 154 14.48 -14.38 37.20
C ILE A 154 14.12 -14.81 35.77
N ILE A 155 14.43 -16.06 35.39
CA ILE A 155 14.08 -16.58 34.07
C ILE A 155 12.56 -16.56 33.87
N LYS A 156 11.78 -16.87 34.92
CA LYS A 156 10.32 -16.78 34.87
C LYS A 156 9.83 -15.36 34.60
N GLN A 157 10.40 -14.36 35.28
CA GLN A 157 10.07 -12.95 35.02
C GLN A 157 10.44 -12.53 33.58
N GLN A 158 11.58 -13.01 33.06
CA GLN A 158 11.99 -12.76 31.68
C GLN A 158 11.04 -13.42 30.67
N ILE A 159 10.50 -14.61 30.95
CA ILE A 159 9.49 -15.28 30.12
C ILE A 159 8.20 -14.46 30.12
N GLU A 160 7.66 -14.11 31.29
CA GLU A 160 6.42 -13.34 31.40
C GLU A 160 6.52 -11.98 30.66
N ALA A 161 7.68 -11.30 30.77
CA ALA A 161 7.94 -10.07 30.02
C ALA A 161 8.04 -10.31 28.51
N ALA A 162 8.73 -11.36 28.07
CA ALA A 162 8.84 -11.71 26.65
C ALA A 162 7.47 -12.09 26.05
N GLU A 163 6.65 -12.84 26.77
CA GLU A 163 5.29 -13.19 26.35
C GLU A 163 4.41 -11.95 26.20
N THR A 164 4.50 -10.98 27.12
CA THR A 164 3.74 -9.73 27.04
C THR A 164 4.06 -8.95 25.75
N ILE A 165 5.35 -8.74 25.45
CA ILE A 165 5.76 -8.02 24.23
C ILE A 165 5.41 -8.84 22.98
N LYS A 166 5.49 -10.17 23.06
CA LYS A 166 5.08 -11.05 21.97
C LYS A 166 3.58 -10.96 21.69
N GLU A 167 2.72 -10.89 22.71
CA GLU A 167 1.28 -10.70 22.52
C GLU A 167 0.99 -9.37 21.80
N GLU A 168 1.68 -8.29 22.17
CA GLU A 168 1.59 -7.00 21.45
C GLU A 168 2.07 -7.13 19.99
N THR A 169 3.17 -7.86 19.78
CA THR A 169 3.68 -8.15 18.43
C THR A 169 2.67 -8.92 17.60
N ASP A 170 2.08 -9.99 18.14
CA ASP A 170 1.11 -10.84 17.46
C ASP A 170 -0.14 -10.05 17.04
N GLY A 171 -0.50 -8.99 17.79
CA GLY A 171 -1.56 -8.04 17.41
C GLY A 171 -1.31 -7.31 16.09
N LEU A 172 -0.06 -7.11 15.69
CA LEU A 172 0.30 -6.49 14.40
C LEU A 172 -0.03 -7.38 13.20
N HIS A 173 -0.35 -8.66 13.41
CA HIS A 173 -0.71 -9.57 12.32
C HIS A 173 -1.96 -9.11 11.57
N GLU A 174 -2.94 -8.52 12.27
CA GLU A 174 -4.15 -7.98 11.62
C GLU A 174 -3.80 -6.82 10.68
N GLU A 175 -2.91 -5.92 11.11
CA GLU A 175 -2.42 -4.81 10.27
C GLU A 175 -1.65 -5.32 9.05
N LEU A 176 -0.82 -6.35 9.23
CA LEU A 176 -0.09 -7.01 8.13
C LEU A 176 -1.05 -7.56 7.07
N GLU A 177 -2.09 -8.30 7.46
CA GLU A 177 -3.08 -8.83 6.52
C GLU A 177 -3.87 -7.70 5.82
N PHE A 178 -4.21 -6.66 6.56
CA PHE A 178 -4.90 -5.51 6.00
C PHE A 178 -4.03 -4.79 4.95
N ILE A 179 -2.73 -4.59 5.19
CA ILE A 179 -1.80 -4.00 4.23
C ILE A 179 -1.61 -4.91 3.00
N ARG A 180 -1.63 -6.24 3.17
CA ARG A 180 -1.62 -7.18 2.03
C ARG A 180 -2.85 -7.03 1.14
N ILE A 181 -4.03 -6.81 1.72
CA ILE A 181 -5.26 -6.53 0.97
C ILE A 181 -5.10 -5.23 0.18
N LEU A 182 -4.66 -4.14 0.83
CA LEU A 182 -4.40 -2.88 0.13
C LEU A 182 -3.40 -3.04 -1.01
N GLY A 183 -2.33 -3.81 -0.79
CA GLY A 183 -1.33 -4.12 -1.80
C GLY A 183 -1.91 -4.91 -2.98
N ALA A 184 -2.79 -5.88 -2.73
CA ALA A 184 -3.48 -6.63 -3.77
C ALA A 184 -4.43 -5.74 -4.59
N ASP A 185 -5.16 -4.85 -3.92
CA ASP A 185 -6.04 -3.88 -4.57
C ASP A 185 -5.23 -2.89 -5.41
N LEU A 186 -4.08 -2.41 -4.91
CA LEU A 186 -3.20 -1.51 -5.66
C LEU A 186 -2.60 -2.21 -6.89
N ILE A 187 -2.18 -3.46 -6.76
CA ILE A 187 -1.73 -4.31 -7.89
C ILE A 187 -2.83 -4.49 -8.93
N PHE A 188 -4.09 -4.60 -8.51
CA PHE A 188 -5.21 -4.73 -9.44
C PHE A 188 -5.48 -3.41 -10.18
N ALA A 189 -5.34 -2.28 -9.50
CA ALA A 189 -5.67 -0.97 -10.04
C ALA A 189 -4.55 -0.35 -10.90
N CYS A 190 -3.28 -0.63 -10.61
CA CYS A 190 -2.13 -0.05 -11.30
C CYS A 190 -1.79 -0.74 -12.64
N GLY A 191 -0.93 -0.09 -13.43
CA GLY A 191 -0.44 -0.62 -14.70
C GLY A 191 0.47 -1.85 -14.52
N GLU A 192 0.53 -2.72 -15.54
CA GLU A 192 1.34 -3.96 -15.49
C GLU A 192 2.82 -3.75 -15.16
N THR A 193 3.39 -2.61 -15.57
CA THR A 193 4.79 -2.26 -15.30
C THR A 193 5.05 -1.93 -13.83
N GLU A 194 4.03 -1.53 -13.08
CA GLU A 194 4.12 -1.08 -11.69
C GLU A 194 3.96 -2.25 -10.70
N LYS A 195 3.23 -3.30 -11.10
CA LYS A 195 2.93 -4.46 -10.24
C LYS A 195 4.17 -5.10 -9.59
N PRO A 196 5.33 -5.25 -10.27
CA PRO A 196 6.51 -5.86 -9.66
C PRO A 196 7.03 -5.11 -8.44
N GLU A 197 6.94 -3.77 -8.43
CA GLU A 197 7.44 -2.94 -7.33
C GLU A 197 6.57 -3.06 -6.08
N VAL A 198 5.25 -3.04 -6.26
CA VAL A 198 4.29 -3.26 -5.15
C VAL A 198 4.47 -4.66 -4.56
N LYS A 199 4.59 -5.69 -5.42
CA LYS A 199 4.84 -7.08 -4.97
C LYS A 199 6.14 -7.20 -4.17
N LYS A 200 7.22 -6.61 -4.68
CA LYS A 200 8.51 -6.61 -3.99
C LYS A 200 8.40 -5.98 -2.60
N SER A 201 7.67 -4.89 -2.48
CA SER A 201 7.48 -4.20 -1.19
C SER A 201 6.68 -5.06 -0.18
N ILE A 202 5.65 -5.76 -0.66
CA ILE A 202 4.90 -6.74 0.15
C ILE A 202 5.81 -7.90 0.58
N ASP A 203 6.66 -8.41 -0.31
CA ASP A 203 7.61 -9.48 -0.01
C ASP A 203 8.67 -9.05 1.02
N GLU A 204 9.14 -7.81 0.95
CA GLU A 204 10.03 -7.21 1.95
C GLU A 204 9.36 -7.13 3.33
N MET A 205 8.11 -6.67 3.39
CA MET A 205 7.30 -6.64 4.61
C MET A 205 7.09 -8.04 5.20
N ASN A 206 6.72 -9.01 4.36
CA ASN A 206 6.56 -10.40 4.78
C ASN A 206 7.86 -10.99 5.33
N SER A 207 8.98 -10.71 4.66
CA SER A 207 10.30 -11.18 5.09
C SER A 207 10.71 -10.59 6.44
N ALA A 208 10.41 -9.31 6.67
CA ALA A 208 10.66 -8.65 7.95
C ALA A 208 9.81 -9.27 9.08
N TRP A 209 8.53 -9.49 8.82
CA TRP A 209 7.62 -10.15 9.76
C TRP A 209 8.06 -11.58 10.10
N GLU A 210 8.44 -12.37 9.10
CA GLU A 210 8.97 -13.71 9.31
C GLU A 210 10.28 -13.70 10.10
N HIS A 211 11.13 -12.69 9.87
CA HIS A 211 12.36 -12.55 10.64
C HIS A 211 12.09 -12.30 12.12
N LEU A 212 11.15 -11.40 12.44
CA LEU A 212 10.71 -11.13 13.81
C LEU A 212 10.15 -12.37 14.50
N ASN A 213 9.32 -13.13 13.80
CA ASN A 213 8.80 -14.40 14.32
C ASN A 213 9.91 -15.42 14.62
N ARG A 214 10.94 -15.51 13.78
CA ARG A 214 12.11 -16.36 14.06
C ARG A 214 12.87 -15.88 15.29
N THR A 215 13.10 -14.59 15.42
CA THR A 215 13.81 -14.02 16.57
C THR A 215 13.04 -14.23 17.87
N TRP A 216 11.71 -14.09 17.85
CA TRP A 216 10.87 -14.46 18.98
C TRP A 216 10.97 -15.94 19.35
N LYS A 217 10.92 -16.82 18.35
CA LYS A 217 11.06 -18.25 18.56
C LYS A 217 12.40 -18.59 19.23
N GLU A 218 13.51 -18.08 18.69
CA GLU A 218 14.84 -18.29 19.26
C GLU A 218 14.96 -17.72 20.69
N ARG A 219 14.35 -16.57 20.97
CA ARG A 219 14.36 -15.96 22.30
C ARG A 219 13.63 -16.83 23.32
N LEU A 220 12.44 -17.32 22.98
CA LEU A 220 11.63 -18.16 23.86
C LEU A 220 12.30 -19.53 24.09
N GLU A 221 12.83 -20.15 23.03
CA GLU A 221 13.57 -21.42 23.14
C GLU A 221 14.78 -21.28 24.10
N LYS A 222 15.57 -20.20 23.98
CA LYS A 222 16.69 -19.93 24.88
C LYS A 222 16.26 -19.76 26.35
N LEU A 223 15.14 -19.08 26.59
CA LEU A 223 14.60 -18.90 27.94
C LEU A 223 14.09 -20.23 28.52
N GLU A 224 13.45 -21.06 27.71
CA GLU A 224 12.98 -22.38 28.12
C GLU A 224 14.16 -23.32 28.44
N GLU A 225 15.19 -23.37 27.59
CA GLU A 225 16.40 -24.15 27.83
C GLU A 225 17.13 -23.72 29.11
N ALA A 226 17.22 -22.40 29.34
CA ALA A 226 17.80 -21.86 30.56
C ALA A 226 16.98 -22.24 31.80
N MET A 227 15.65 -22.16 31.72
CA MET A 227 14.75 -22.56 32.82
C MET A 227 14.95 -24.04 33.17
N GLN A 228 14.95 -24.93 32.17
CA GLN A 228 15.16 -26.36 32.38
C GLN A 228 16.52 -26.62 33.04
N SER A 229 17.57 -25.95 32.57
CA SER A 229 18.92 -26.06 33.12
C SER A 229 19.01 -25.56 34.57
N ALA A 230 18.35 -24.44 34.88
CA ALA A 230 18.35 -23.85 36.21
C ALA A 230 17.60 -24.73 37.22
N VAL A 231 16.44 -25.28 36.85
CA VAL A 231 15.68 -26.22 37.70
C VAL A 231 16.50 -27.49 37.94
N GLN A 232 17.08 -28.06 36.88
CA GLN A 232 17.91 -29.27 37.01
C GLN A 232 19.14 -29.05 37.91
N TYR A 233 19.76 -27.86 37.85
CA TYR A 233 20.86 -27.49 38.73
C TYR A 233 20.41 -27.41 40.19
N GLN A 234 19.27 -26.78 40.46
CA GLN A 234 18.73 -26.69 41.82
C GLN A 234 18.37 -28.06 42.40
N ASP A 235 17.74 -28.93 41.61
CA ASP A 235 17.40 -30.29 42.04
C ASP A 235 18.66 -31.10 42.38
N ASN A 236 19.71 -31.00 41.55
CA ASN A 236 20.99 -31.66 41.80
C ASN A 236 21.67 -31.12 43.06
N LEU A 237 21.64 -29.80 43.27
CA LEU A 237 22.22 -29.17 44.44
C LEU A 237 21.47 -29.56 45.72
N GLN A 238 20.14 -29.60 45.68
CA GLN A 238 19.31 -30.06 46.79
C GLN A 238 19.61 -31.53 47.13
N ALA A 239 19.71 -32.39 46.13
CA ALA A 239 20.10 -33.79 46.33
C ALA A 239 21.49 -33.94 46.99
N MET A 240 22.44 -33.05 46.67
CA MET A 240 23.75 -33.01 47.34
C MET A 240 23.64 -32.58 48.81
N PHE A 241 22.84 -31.57 49.12
CA PHE A 241 22.60 -31.15 50.51
C PHE A 241 21.94 -32.26 51.32
N ASP A 242 20.88 -32.88 50.77
CA ASP A 242 20.19 -33.99 51.42
C ASP A 242 21.14 -35.17 51.68
N TRP A 243 22.02 -35.50 50.72
CA TRP A 243 23.03 -36.54 50.89
C TRP A 243 24.05 -36.19 51.99
N LEU A 244 24.51 -34.93 52.02
CA LEU A 244 25.48 -34.45 53.00
C LEU A 244 24.88 -34.50 54.42
N ASP A 245 23.67 -33.99 54.60
CA ASP A 245 22.96 -34.01 55.89
C ASP A 245 22.77 -35.44 56.39
N ASN A 246 22.32 -36.35 55.53
CA ASN A 246 22.19 -37.77 55.86
C ASN A 246 23.53 -38.42 56.25
N THR A 247 24.63 -38.03 55.60
CA THR A 247 25.96 -38.55 55.90
C THR A 247 26.48 -38.04 57.24
N VAL A 248 26.29 -36.74 57.53
CA VAL A 248 26.65 -36.12 58.81
C VAL A 248 25.86 -36.77 59.95
N ILE A 249 24.54 -36.94 59.80
CA ILE A 249 23.69 -37.61 60.79
C ILE A 249 24.18 -39.03 61.07
N LYS A 250 24.49 -39.81 60.03
CA LYS A 250 25.04 -41.17 60.20
C LYS A 250 26.35 -41.16 60.95
N LEU A 251 27.28 -40.25 60.62
CA LEU A 251 28.59 -40.14 61.27
C LEU A 251 28.48 -39.79 62.75
N CYS A 252 27.62 -38.84 63.11
CA CYS A 252 27.37 -38.48 64.52
C CYS A 252 26.79 -39.62 65.34
N ASN A 253 26.06 -40.55 64.70
CA ASN A 253 25.46 -41.72 65.35
C ASN A 253 26.40 -42.94 65.42
N MET A 254 27.61 -42.87 64.86
CA MET A 254 28.58 -43.96 64.97
C MET A 254 29.27 -43.94 66.34
N SER A 255 29.42 -45.11 66.96
CA SER A 255 30.19 -45.28 68.20
C SER A 255 31.66 -44.90 68.01
N PRO A 256 32.37 -44.43 69.06
CA PRO A 256 33.81 -44.18 68.98
C PRO A 256 34.56 -45.43 68.53
N VAL A 257 35.45 -45.30 67.56
CA VAL A 257 36.34 -46.39 67.18
C VAL A 257 37.28 -46.65 68.35
N GLY A 258 37.16 -47.82 68.99
CA GLY A 258 38.06 -48.24 70.05
C GLY A 258 39.48 -48.39 69.53
N THR A 259 40.42 -47.65 70.11
CA THR A 259 41.86 -47.76 69.81
C THR A 259 42.48 -48.96 70.52
N ASP A 260 42.03 -50.18 70.21
CA ASP A 260 42.73 -51.37 70.69
C ASP A 260 43.70 -51.89 69.63
N LEU A 261 44.99 -51.72 69.90
CA LEU A 261 46.12 -51.98 69.00
C LEU A 261 46.54 -53.46 68.98
N ASN A 262 45.64 -54.40 69.32
CA ASN A 262 45.97 -55.80 69.60
C ASN A 262 45.17 -56.82 68.77
N THR A 263 44.94 -56.58 67.48
CA THR A 263 44.70 -57.69 66.55
C THR A 263 45.00 -57.25 65.11
N VAL A 264 46.25 -57.51 64.71
CA VAL A 264 46.63 -57.79 63.31
C VAL A 264 46.08 -59.17 62.93
#